data_AF-A0A2A2FJ98-F1
#
_entry.id   AF-A0A2A2FJ98-F1
#
_cell.length_a   1.000
_cell.length_b   1.000
_cell.length_c   1.000
_cell.angle_alpha   90.00
_cell.angle_beta   90.00
_cell.angle_gamma   90.00
#
_symmetry.space_group_name_H-M   'P 1'
#
loop_
_entity.id
_entity.type
_entity.pdbx_description
1 polymer ?
#
loop_
_entity_poly.entity_id
_entity_poly.type
_entity_poly.pdbx_seq_one_letter_code
_entity_poly.pdbx_strand_id
1 'polypeptide(L)'
;MSLTTVLGAGIAAALAAVAAALVYRDAEAVGVDLGSPGLWAAFVLVTSGVAATTVLLVPDAPIPGVLVIAALGPLLYLLERDDSMHGDDPADPTRLPNDGDRRDPPEE
;
A
#
# COMPACT_ATOMS: atom_id res chain seq x y z
N MET A 1 14.64 -5.92 28.01
CA MET A 1 14.29 -6.47 26.67
C MET A 1 15.41 -7.38 26.21
N SER A 2 15.10 -8.49 25.54
CA SER A 2 16.14 -9.37 25.00
C SER A 2 16.80 -8.74 23.76
N LEU A 3 18.01 -9.18 23.42
CA LEU A 3 18.69 -8.80 22.18
C LEU A 3 17.83 -9.10 20.94
N THR A 4 17.10 -10.23 20.97
CA THR A 4 16.22 -10.63 19.86
C THR A 4 15.04 -9.68 19.69
N THR A 5 14.46 -9.15 20.77
CA THR A 5 13.39 -8.14 20.69
C THR A 5 13.91 -6.84 20.08
N VAL A 6 15.09 -6.39 20.48
CA VAL A 6 15.69 -5.15 19.97
C VAL A 6 16.01 -5.28 18.47
N LEU A 7 16.62 -6.41 18.07
CA LEU A 7 16.91 -6.68 16.66
C LEU A 7 15.63 -6.81 15.83
N GLY A 8 14.62 -7.53 16.34
CA GLY A 8 13.34 -7.70 15.65
C GLY A 8 12.62 -6.36 15.44
N ALA A 9 12.55 -5.51 16.47
CA ALA A 9 11.95 -4.18 16.37
C ALA A 9 12.73 -3.27 15.41
N GLY A 10 14.07 -3.31 15.46
CA GLY A 10 14.92 -2.55 14.55
C GLY A 10 14.74 -2.95 13.09
N ILE A 11 14.67 -4.25 12.80
CA ILE A 11 14.39 -4.77 11.45
C ILE A 11 13.01 -4.35 10.99
N ALA A 12 11.99 -4.49 11.83
CA ALA A 12 10.62 -4.09 11.49
C ALA A 12 10.52 -2.58 11.19
N ALA A 13 11.17 -1.74 11.99
CA ALA A 13 11.21 -0.30 11.77
C ALA A 13 11.95 0.06 10.46
N ALA A 14 13.07 -0.61 10.17
CA ALA A 14 13.80 -0.41 8.92
C ALA A 14 12.96 -0.82 7.69
N LEU A 15 12.26 -1.96 7.77
CA LEU A 15 11.37 -2.41 6.69
C LEU A 15 10.20 -1.43 6.47
N ALA A 16 9.58 -0.93 7.55
CA ALA A 16 8.52 0.06 7.45
C ALA A 16 9.03 1.37 6.82
N ALA A 17 10.22 1.83 7.20
CA ALA A 17 10.84 3.02 6.61
C ALA A 17 11.17 2.84 5.12
N VAL A 18 11.70 1.67 4.74
CA VAL A 18 11.96 1.35 3.33
C VAL A 18 10.65 1.31 2.54
N ALA A 19 9.61 0.64 3.05
CA ALA A 19 8.32 0.57 2.39
C ALA A 19 7.70 1.98 2.21
N ALA A 20 7.73 2.82 3.25
CA ALA A 20 7.26 4.19 3.16
C ALA A 20 8.04 5.03 2.15
N ALA A 21 9.36 4.86 2.08
CA ALA A 21 10.20 5.56 1.10
C ALA A 21 9.91 5.09 -0.34
N LEU A 22 9.64 3.80 -0.54
CA LEU A 22 9.23 3.27 -1.84
C LEU A 22 7.86 3.81 -2.26
N VAL A 23 6.89 3.81 -1.35
CA VAL A 23 5.55 4.39 -1.61
C VAL A 23 5.63 5.88 -1.90
N TYR A 24 6.43 6.64 -1.14
CA TYR A 24 6.63 8.07 -1.43
C TYR A 24 7.13 8.29 -2.87
N ARG A 25 8.19 7.57 -3.26
CA ARG A 25 8.79 7.73 -4.59
C ARG A 25 7.87 7.28 -5.71
N ASP A 26 7.16 6.17 -5.51
CA ASP A 26 6.19 5.67 -6.48
C ASP A 26 5.02 6.65 -6.62
N ALA A 27 4.50 7.19 -5.52
CA ALA A 27 3.39 8.16 -5.55
C ALA A 27 3.78 9.47 -6.23
N GLU A 28 5.02 9.93 -6.05
CA GLU A 28 5.59 11.09 -6.74
C GLU A 28 5.74 10.83 -8.24
N ALA A 29 6.10 9.60 -8.64
CA ALA A 29 6.27 9.22 -10.04
C ALA A 29 4.93 8.98 -10.77
N VAL A 30 3.96 8.37 -10.10
CA VAL A 30 2.62 8.11 -10.63
C VAL A 30 1.81 9.41 -10.70
N GLY A 31 1.99 10.32 -9.74
CA GLY A 31 1.22 11.56 -9.67
C GLY A 31 -0.19 11.30 -9.13
N VAL A 32 -0.29 10.70 -7.94
CA VAL A 32 -1.57 10.34 -7.31
C VAL A 32 -2.61 11.47 -7.31
N ASP A 33 -3.87 11.12 -7.58
CA ASP A 33 -4.97 12.08 -7.68
C ASP A 33 -5.49 12.51 -6.30
N LEU A 34 -5.57 11.57 -5.36
CA LEU A 34 -6.01 11.81 -3.99
C LEU A 34 -4.82 11.90 -3.02
N GLY A 35 -4.71 13.06 -2.37
CA GLY A 35 -3.78 13.29 -1.28
C GLY A 35 -2.40 13.75 -1.76
N SER A 36 -1.35 13.19 -1.18
CA SER A 36 0.03 13.53 -1.55
C SER A 36 0.97 12.34 -1.31
N PRO A 37 2.14 12.28 -1.98
CA PRO A 37 3.14 11.25 -1.73
C PRO A 37 3.53 11.12 -0.25
N GLY A 38 3.63 12.25 0.45
CA GLY A 38 3.92 12.29 1.88
C GLY A 38 2.80 11.68 2.74
N LEU A 39 1.54 11.88 2.36
CA LEU A 39 0.40 11.31 3.08
C LEU A 39 0.40 9.77 2.96
N TRP A 40 0.62 9.23 1.76
CA TRP A 40 0.66 7.78 1.54
C TRP A 40 1.82 7.10 2.26
N ALA A 41 3.01 7.72 2.23
CA ALA A 41 4.14 7.26 3.02
C ALA A 41 3.86 7.29 4.53
N ALA A 42 3.20 8.35 5.02
CA ALA A 42 2.80 8.46 6.42
C ALA A 42 1.79 7.37 6.82
N PHE A 43 0.82 7.05 5.95
CA PHE A 43 -0.12 5.94 6.17
C PHE A 43 0.62 4.62 6.39
N VAL A 44 1.59 4.28 5.52
CA VAL A 44 2.41 3.06 5.67
C VAL A 44 3.15 3.04 7.01
N LEU A 45 3.76 4.15 7.42
CA LEU A 45 4.46 4.25 8.70
C LEU A 45 3.52 4.10 9.88
N VAL A 46 2.37 4.77 9.85
CA VAL A 46 1.39 4.73 10.94
C VAL A 46 0.83 3.32 11.09
N THR A 47 0.39 2.69 10.01
CA THR A 47 -0.20 1.34 10.07
C THR A 47 0.84 0.30 10.51
N SER A 48 2.08 0.40 10.02
CA SER A 48 3.20 -0.44 10.48
C SER A 48 3.52 -0.21 11.95
N GLY A 49 3.52 1.04 12.41
CA GLY A 49 3.77 1.41 13.80
C GLY A 49 2.68 0.90 14.75
N VAL A 50 1.41 0.98 14.35
CA VAL A 50 0.28 0.43 15.11
C VAL A 50 0.38 -1.10 15.18
N ALA A 51 0.71 -1.77 14.08
CA ALA A 51 0.92 -3.21 14.07
C ALA A 51 2.07 -3.64 15.00
N ALA A 52 3.22 -2.96 14.92
CA ALA A 52 4.37 -3.21 15.80
C ALA A 52 4.02 -2.96 17.28
N THR A 53 3.32 -1.87 17.57
CA THR A 53 2.85 -1.54 18.93
C THR A 53 1.89 -2.61 19.44
N THR A 54 1.01 -3.14 18.58
CA THR A 54 0.06 -4.20 18.94
C THR A 54 0.81 -5.47 19.36
N VAL A 55 1.82 -5.90 18.59
CA VAL A 55 2.65 -7.06 18.94
C VAL A 55 3.40 -6.87 20.27
N LEU A 56 3.86 -5.64 20.55
CA LEU A 56 4.59 -5.34 21.78
C LEU A 56 3.70 -5.26 23.02
N LEU A 57 2.49 -4.71 22.89
CA LEU A 57 1.57 -4.49 24.01
C LEU A 57 0.60 -5.66 24.23
N VAL A 58 0.32 -6.44 23.18
CA VAL A 58 -0.61 -7.57 23.20
C VAL A 58 0.08 -8.79 22.57
N PRO A 59 0.93 -9.50 23.33
CA PRO A 59 1.73 -10.62 22.79
C PRO A 59 0.90 -11.76 22.20
N ASP A 60 -0.33 -11.97 22.72
CA ASP A 60 -1.28 -12.98 22.24
C ASP A 60 -2.22 -12.44 21.15
N ALA A 61 -1.92 -11.27 20.57
CA ALA A 61 -2.70 -10.73 19.48
C ALA A 61 -2.71 -11.72 18.30
N PRO A 62 -3.89 -12.02 17.71
CA PRO A 62 -3.96 -12.89 16.55
C PRO A 62 -3.11 -12.33 15.40
N ILE A 63 -2.11 -13.11 14.96
CA ILE A 63 -1.20 -12.73 13.88
C ILE A 63 -1.97 -12.26 12.63
N PRO A 64 -3.07 -12.92 12.18
CA PRO A 64 -3.82 -12.43 11.02
C PRO A 64 -4.31 -10.99 11.18
N GLY A 65 -4.81 -10.60 12.37
CA GLY A 65 -5.29 -9.24 12.62
C GLY A 65 -4.16 -8.21 12.60
N VAL A 66 -3.00 -8.55 13.17
CA VAL A 66 -1.81 -7.69 13.11
C VAL A 66 -1.34 -7.48 11.67
N LEU A 67 -1.38 -8.53 10.84
CA LEU A 67 -1.00 -8.43 9.43
C LEU A 67 -1.97 -7.56 8.63
N VAL A 68 -3.27 -7.62 8.93
CA VAL A 68 -4.27 -6.70 8.33
C VAL A 68 -3.93 -5.25 8.67
N ILE A 69 -3.61 -4.96 9.93
CA ILE A 69 -3.18 -3.60 10.33
C ILE A 69 -1.92 -3.20 9.57
N ALA A 70 -0.88 -4.05 9.55
CA ALA A 70 0.39 -3.73 8.89
C ALA A 70 0.20 -3.46 7.39
N ALA A 71 -0.61 -4.28 6.71
CA ALA A 71 -0.85 -4.19 5.27
C ALA A 71 -1.83 -3.07 4.87
N LEU A 72 -2.58 -2.50 5.80
CA LEU A 72 -3.62 -1.51 5.50
C LEU A 72 -3.08 -0.31 4.71
N GLY A 73 -2.00 0.33 5.16
CA GLY A 73 -1.39 1.47 4.46
C GLY A 73 -0.94 1.12 3.04
N PRO A 74 -0.12 0.07 2.84
CA PRO A 74 0.27 -0.39 1.51
C PRO A 74 -0.91 -0.75 0.60
N LEU A 75 -1.93 -1.44 1.12
CA LEU A 75 -3.08 -1.86 0.32
C LEU A 75 -3.93 -0.67 -0.14
N LEU A 76 -4.17 0.31 0.74
CA LEU A 76 -4.88 1.52 0.36
C LEU A 76 -4.10 2.33 -0.69
N TYR A 77 -2.77 2.40 -0.55
CA TYR A 77 -1.94 3.03 -1.57
C TYR A 77 -2.01 2.32 -2.92
N LEU A 78 -2.03 0.98 -2.94
CA LEU A 78 -2.15 0.24 -4.19
C LEU A 78 -3.49 0.49 -4.89
N LEU A 79 -4.58 0.66 -4.12
CA LEU A 79 -5.89 1.02 -4.68
C LEU A 79 -5.86 2.43 -5.28
N GLU A 80 -5.32 3.40 -4.54
CA GLU A 80 -5.14 4.77 -5.06
C GLU A 80 -4.30 4.78 -6.32
N ARG A 81 -3.17 4.06 -6.31
CA ARG A 81 -2.26 3.97 -7.44
C ARG A 81 -2.94 3.38 -8.67
N ASP A 82 -3.80 2.38 -8.47
CA ASP A 82 -4.56 1.78 -9.58
C ASP A 82 -5.57 2.77 -10.16
N ASP A 83 -6.29 3.49 -9.29
CA ASP A 83 -7.23 4.54 -9.67
C ASP A 83 -6.52 5.68 -10.42
N SER A 84 -5.38 6.17 -9.92
CA SER A 84 -4.63 7.24 -10.59
C SER A 84 -4.00 6.82 -11.93
N MET A 85 -3.81 5.53 -12.20
CA MET A 85 -3.28 5.07 -13.49
C MET A 85 -4.37 4.71 -14.51
N HIS A 86 -5.57 4.37 -14.06
CA HIS A 86 -6.63 3.81 -14.91
C HIS A 86 -7.98 4.54 -14.80
N GLY A 87 -8.13 5.53 -13.91
CA GLY A 87 -9.39 6.18 -13.54
C GLY A 87 -9.89 7.26 -14.50
N ASP A 88 -9.10 7.64 -15.50
CA ASP A 88 -9.48 8.65 -16.50
C ASP A 88 -10.54 8.16 -17.51
N ASP A 89 -10.76 6.85 -17.60
CA ASP A 89 -11.78 6.30 -18.49
C ASP A 89 -13.19 6.55 -17.92
N PRO A 90 -14.12 7.16 -18.69
CA PRO A 90 -15.47 7.37 -18.23
C PRO A 90 -16.12 6.02 -17.91
N ALA A 91 -16.74 5.93 -16.73
CA ALA A 91 -17.41 4.73 -16.27
C ALA A 91 -18.49 4.29 -17.30
N ASP A 92 -18.16 3.26 -18.08
CA ASP A 92 -19.03 2.69 -19.10
C ASP A 92 -19.64 1.38 -18.60
N PRO A 93 -20.94 1.35 -18.20
CA PRO A 93 -21.58 0.15 -17.70
C PRO A 93 -21.78 -0.93 -18.78
N THR A 94 -21.47 -0.63 -20.03
CA THR A 94 -21.57 -1.58 -21.16
C THR A 94 -20.26 -2.30 -21.48
N ARG A 95 -19.17 -1.92 -20.79
CA ARG A 95 -17.84 -2.51 -21.00
C ARG A 95 -17.34 -3.18 -19.73
N LEU A 96 -16.75 -4.37 -19.90
CA LEU A 96 -16.02 -5.00 -18.81
C LEU A 96 -14.58 -4.47 -18.81
N PRO A 97 -13.90 -4.42 -17.64
CA PRO A 97 -12.53 -3.90 -17.52
C PRO A 97 -11.47 -4.55 -18.43
N ASN A 98 -11.79 -5.65 -19.12
CA ASN A 98 -10.88 -6.43 -19.96
C ASN A 98 -11.17 -6.31 -21.47
N ASP A 99 -12.18 -5.55 -21.87
CA ASP A 99 -12.57 -5.43 -23.28
C ASP A 99 -11.70 -4.42 -24.07
N GLY A 100 -10.91 -3.58 -23.38
CA GLY A 100 -10.11 -2.51 -23.98
C GLY A 100 -8.81 -2.93 -24.68
N ASP A 101 -8.31 -4.15 -24.47
CA ASP A 101 -7.02 -4.60 -25.03
C ASP A 101 -7.15 -5.42 -26.33
N ARG A 102 -8.39 -5.67 -26.78
CA ARG A 102 -8.62 -6.32 -28.08
C ARG A 102 -8.58 -5.27 -29.18
N ARG A 103 -7.38 -4.92 -29.64
CA ARG A 103 -7.22 -4.24 -30.93
C ARG A 103 -7.72 -5.19 -32.02
N ASP A 104 -8.94 -4.98 -32.50
CA ASP A 104 -9.43 -5.65 -33.69
C ASP A 104 -8.46 -5.32 -34.86
N PRO A 105 -7.92 -6.33 -35.57
CA PRO A 105 -7.07 -6.09 -36.72
C PRO A 105 -7.85 -5.36 -37.81
N PRO A 106 -7.20 -4.47 -38.59
CA PRO A 106 -7.87 -3.72 -39.64
C PRO A 106 -8.46 -4.69 -40.67
N GLU A 107 -9.74 -4.53 -40.97
CA GLU A 107 -10.43 -5.25 -42.04
C GLU A 107 -9.91 -4.74 -43.40
N GLU A 108 -9.26 -5.63 -44.17
CA GLU A 108 -8.91 -5.42 -45.60
C GLU A 108 -10.11 -5.66 -46.52
#